data_AF-A0NPH3-F1
#
_entry.id   AF-A0NPH3-F1
#
_cell.length_a   1.000
_cell.length_b   1.000
_cell.length_c   1.000
_cell.angle_alpha   90.00
_cell.angle_beta   90.00
_cell.angle_gamma   90.00
#
_symmetry.space_group_name_H-M   'P 1'
#
loop_
_entity.id
_entity.type
_entity.pdbx_description
1 polymer ?
#
loop_
_entity_poly.entity_id
_entity_poly.type
_entity_poly.pdbx_seq_one_letter_code
_entity_poly.pdbx_strand_id
1 'polypeptide(L)'
;MRYFSLVMLASIHLLASGIDANACITFAQMDLSDVKFGDVVVVGKIRNYKIVEDPKVREIQKKRCENKKTADDRYCKMRSFLSDYAQFQIEVDTVLKGEPDESVSVTWDNSTFGEPISLGEENERFLIALRAANSNMPPLRGPSAFISANPSPELLTVLQAPCSSPFIFKFPGETASKVKDILDGKDPGDAGSTNPRSGFY
;
A
#
# COMPACT_ATOMS: atom_id res chain seq x y z
N MET A 1 25.87 7.71 -65.00
CA MET A 1 26.52 7.54 -63.68
C MET A 1 26.24 8.75 -62.82
N ARG A 2 25.91 8.52 -61.54
CA ARG A 2 25.78 9.43 -60.38
C ARG A 2 24.34 9.70 -59.94
N TYR A 3 23.88 8.75 -59.12
CA TYR A 3 22.76 8.83 -58.20
C TYR A 3 23.01 9.93 -57.16
N PHE A 4 22.08 10.86 -57.00
CA PHE A 4 22.00 11.75 -55.84
C PHE A 4 20.90 11.23 -54.93
N SER A 5 21.30 10.50 -53.89
CA SER A 5 20.42 10.06 -52.81
C SER A 5 20.03 11.27 -51.95
N LEU A 6 18.75 11.65 -52.00
CA LEU A 6 18.13 12.53 -51.03
C LEU A 6 17.88 11.74 -49.74
N VAL A 7 18.67 12.00 -48.70
CA VAL A 7 18.45 11.44 -47.36
C VAL A 7 17.44 12.31 -46.64
N MET A 8 16.25 11.75 -46.40
CA MET A 8 15.21 12.27 -45.52
C MET A 8 15.73 12.36 -44.08
N LEU A 9 15.86 13.58 -43.55
CA LEU A 9 16.02 13.82 -42.11
C LEU A 9 14.65 14.17 -41.52
N ALA A 10 13.85 13.14 -41.24
CA ALA A 10 12.67 13.29 -40.41
C ALA A 10 13.14 13.38 -38.95
N SER A 11 13.20 14.60 -38.41
CA SER A 11 13.46 14.86 -37.00
C SER A 11 12.28 14.37 -36.16
N ILE A 12 12.38 13.16 -35.63
CA ILE A 12 11.48 12.62 -34.61
C ILE A 12 11.76 13.41 -33.32
N HIS A 13 10.92 14.38 -33.01
CA HIS A 13 10.86 14.97 -31.68
C HIS A 13 10.23 13.94 -30.75
N LEU A 14 11.11 13.19 -30.08
CA LEU A 14 10.74 12.31 -28.99
C LEU A 14 10.19 13.19 -27.85
N LEU A 15 8.87 13.33 -27.80
CA LEU A 15 8.17 13.88 -26.64
C LEU A 15 8.50 12.97 -25.46
N ALA A 16 9.48 13.38 -24.65
CA ALA A 16 9.70 12.84 -23.33
C ALA A 16 8.54 13.30 -22.45
N SER A 17 7.38 12.66 -22.60
CA SER A 17 6.37 12.65 -21.56
C SER A 17 7.00 11.96 -20.37
N GLY A 18 7.43 12.74 -19.38
CA GLY A 18 7.78 12.24 -18.07
C GLY A 18 6.59 11.47 -17.53
N ILE A 19 6.67 10.14 -17.62
CA ILE A 19 5.82 9.27 -16.83
C ILE A 19 6.27 9.47 -15.39
N ASP A 20 5.56 10.36 -14.70
CA ASP A 20 5.53 10.35 -13.25
C ASP A 20 5.23 8.91 -12.85
N ALA A 21 6.15 8.26 -12.14
CA ALA A 21 5.98 6.92 -11.62
C ALA A 21 4.94 6.97 -10.49
N ASN A 22 3.68 7.22 -10.83
CA ASN A 22 2.52 6.94 -10.01
C ASN A 22 2.40 5.42 -10.01
N ALA A 23 2.84 4.80 -8.92
CA ALA A 23 2.82 3.35 -8.82
C ALA A 23 1.38 2.76 -8.85
N CYS A 24 0.33 3.60 -8.76
CA CYS A 24 -1.01 3.28 -9.20
C CYS A 24 -1.56 4.39 -10.12
N ILE A 25 -1.95 4.04 -11.36
CA ILE A 25 -2.61 4.97 -12.29
C ILE A 25 -4.04 5.28 -11.80
N THR A 26 -4.64 4.38 -11.02
CA THR A 26 -6.01 4.52 -10.49
C THR A 26 -6.12 3.84 -9.12
N PHE A 27 -6.77 4.49 -8.17
CA PHE A 27 -7.10 3.91 -6.86
C PHE A 27 -8.18 2.83 -7.02
N ALA A 28 -7.93 1.65 -6.46
CA ALA A 28 -8.91 0.59 -6.39
C ALA A 28 -9.76 0.77 -5.12
N GLN A 29 -11.08 0.75 -5.28
CA GLN A 29 -11.98 0.78 -4.12
C GLN A 29 -11.72 -0.46 -3.24
N MET A 30 -11.63 -0.23 -1.94
CA MET A 30 -11.56 -1.29 -0.96
C MET A 30 -12.86 -2.09 -0.95
N ASP A 31 -12.72 -3.40 -0.92
CA ASP A 31 -13.81 -4.35 -0.71
C ASP A 31 -13.66 -4.97 0.68
N LEU A 32 -14.57 -4.66 1.59
CA LEU A 32 -14.49 -5.15 2.97
C LEU A 32 -14.57 -6.67 3.07
N SER A 33 -15.12 -7.36 2.05
CA SER A 33 -15.13 -8.82 2.00
C SER A 33 -13.74 -9.42 1.85
N ASP A 34 -12.72 -8.62 1.49
CA ASP A 34 -11.34 -9.07 1.44
C ASP A 34 -10.80 -9.46 2.82
N VAL A 35 -11.45 -9.07 3.93
CA VAL A 35 -11.07 -9.53 5.27
C VAL A 35 -10.98 -11.06 5.35
N LYS A 36 -11.70 -11.80 4.50
CA LYS A 36 -11.60 -13.26 4.40
C LYS A 36 -10.19 -13.77 4.06
N PHE A 37 -9.38 -12.97 3.37
CA PHE A 37 -7.98 -13.26 3.05
C PHE A 37 -7.02 -12.98 4.20
N GLY A 38 -7.47 -12.31 5.28
CA GLY A 38 -6.66 -12.16 6.48
C GLY A 38 -6.52 -13.48 7.21
N ASP A 39 -5.30 -13.89 7.53
CA ASP A 39 -5.03 -15.09 8.35
C ASP A 39 -5.31 -14.80 9.83
N VAL A 40 -5.06 -13.56 10.26
CA VAL A 40 -5.33 -13.05 11.61
C VAL A 40 -6.13 -11.76 11.51
N VAL A 41 -7.16 -11.61 12.33
CA VAL A 41 -7.88 -10.34 12.49
C VAL A 41 -8.03 -10.04 13.97
N VAL A 42 -7.58 -8.87 14.39
CA VAL A 42 -7.55 -8.45 15.80
C VAL A 42 -8.10 -7.05 15.99
N VAL A 43 -8.54 -6.77 17.20
CA VAL A 43 -8.64 -5.42 17.74
C VAL A 43 -7.50 -5.22 18.72
N GLY A 44 -6.79 -4.10 18.62
CA GLY A 44 -5.66 -3.82 19.51
C GLY A 44 -5.09 -2.42 19.34
N LYS A 45 -3.97 -2.16 20.01
CA LYS A 45 -3.25 -0.89 19.95
C LYS A 45 -1.96 -1.04 19.17
N ILE A 46 -1.66 -0.05 18.35
CA ILE A 46 -0.41 0.00 17.59
C ILE A 46 0.68 0.61 18.48
N ARG A 47 1.79 -0.10 18.62
CA ARG A 47 2.96 0.27 19.42
C ARG A 47 4.21 0.26 18.56
N ASN A 48 5.21 1.04 18.97
CA ASN A 48 6.56 0.99 18.39
C ASN A 48 6.59 1.16 16.86
N TYR A 49 5.72 2.02 16.32
CA TYR A 49 5.65 2.29 14.89
C TYR A 49 6.91 2.97 14.38
N LYS A 50 7.46 2.43 13.29
CA LYS A 50 8.60 3.02 12.58
C LYS A 50 8.53 2.69 11.10
N ILE A 51 9.11 3.58 10.29
CA ILE A 51 9.44 3.28 8.90
C ILE A 51 10.81 2.62 8.86
N VAL A 52 10.89 1.48 8.18
CA VAL A 52 12.13 0.77 7.88
C VAL A 52 12.53 1.12 6.45
N GLU A 53 13.66 1.79 6.31
CA GLU A 53 14.19 2.24 5.02
C GLU A 53 15.00 1.14 4.33
N ASP A 54 14.91 1.03 3.00
CA ASP A 54 15.78 0.12 2.23
C ASP A 54 17.21 0.71 2.15
N PRO A 55 18.21 0.08 2.81
CA PRO A 55 19.57 0.61 2.85
C PRO A 55 20.24 0.65 1.47
N LYS A 56 19.90 -0.28 0.56
CA LYS A 56 20.47 -0.32 -0.80
C LYS A 56 19.94 0.85 -1.62
N VAL A 57 18.65 1.13 -1.53
CA VAL A 57 18.05 2.27 -2.23
C VAL A 57 18.61 3.59 -1.69
N ARG A 58 18.79 3.72 -0.36
CA ARG A 58 19.44 4.88 0.25
C ARG A 58 20.89 5.05 -0.20
N GLU A 59 21.65 3.96 -0.29
CA GLU A 59 23.03 4.00 -0.79
C GLU A 59 23.10 4.45 -2.26
N ILE A 60 22.22 3.91 -3.11
CA ILE A 60 22.12 4.31 -4.52
C ILE A 60 21.73 5.79 -4.63
N GLN A 61 20.75 6.24 -3.84
CA GLN A 61 20.34 7.64 -3.80
C GLN A 61 21.51 8.54 -3.43
N LYS A 62 22.21 8.23 -2.32
CA LYS A 62 23.37 8.98 -1.86
C LYS A 62 24.44 9.09 -2.95
N LYS A 63 24.91 7.96 -3.51
CA LYS A 63 25.94 7.95 -4.57
C LYS A 63 25.53 8.75 -5.80
N ARG A 64 24.26 8.67 -6.21
CA ARG A 64 23.74 9.39 -7.38
C ARG A 64 23.65 10.90 -7.15
N CYS A 65 23.48 11.32 -5.90
CA CYS A 65 23.24 12.71 -5.52
C CYS A 65 24.49 13.43 -5.01
N GLU A 66 25.53 12.72 -4.55
CA GLU A 66 26.79 13.26 -4.01
C GLU A 66 27.49 14.29 -4.94
N ASN A 67 27.29 14.20 -6.26
CA ASN A 67 27.95 15.07 -7.24
C ASN A 67 27.00 15.93 -8.09
N LYS A 68 25.70 15.99 -7.76
CA LYS A 68 24.73 16.80 -8.52
C LYS A 68 24.72 18.25 -8.03
N LYS A 69 25.18 19.17 -8.88
CA LYS A 69 25.20 20.63 -8.60
C LYS A 69 23.81 21.26 -8.54
N THR A 70 22.81 20.65 -9.16
CA THR A 70 21.44 21.19 -9.17
C THR A 70 20.61 20.48 -8.12
N ALA A 71 20.25 21.23 -7.08
CA ALA A 71 19.37 20.82 -5.98
C ALA A 71 17.92 20.52 -6.43
N ASP A 72 17.66 20.22 -7.71
CA ASP A 72 16.32 20.06 -8.26
C ASP A 72 16.03 18.68 -8.85
N ASP A 73 16.91 17.71 -8.59
CA ASP A 73 16.62 16.33 -8.91
C ASP A 73 15.56 15.78 -7.94
N ARG A 74 14.38 15.45 -8.48
CA ARG A 74 13.25 14.90 -7.71
C ARG A 74 13.64 13.64 -6.95
N TYR A 75 14.44 12.76 -7.56
CA TYR A 75 14.91 11.53 -6.93
C TYR A 75 15.85 11.81 -5.74
N CYS A 76 16.70 12.84 -5.82
CA CYS A 76 17.54 13.28 -4.69
C CYS A 76 16.74 13.93 -3.53
N LYS A 77 15.51 14.38 -3.79
CA LYS A 77 14.59 14.95 -2.79
C LYS A 77 13.59 13.94 -2.21
N MET A 78 13.50 12.74 -2.79
CA MET A 78 12.57 11.70 -2.32
C MET A 78 12.93 11.30 -0.89
N ARG A 79 11.93 11.31 -0.01
CA ARG A 79 12.04 10.91 1.41
C ARG A 79 11.59 9.48 1.67
N SER A 80 10.86 8.88 0.73
CA SER A 80 10.30 7.54 0.85
C SER A 80 10.36 6.86 -0.51
N PHE A 81 10.54 5.54 -0.49
CA PHE A 81 10.63 4.66 -1.65
C PHE A 81 9.69 3.48 -1.46
N LEU A 82 9.23 2.89 -2.57
CA LEU A 82 8.35 1.71 -2.56
C LEU A 82 8.94 0.48 -1.84
N SER A 83 10.26 0.45 -1.67
CA SER A 83 10.99 -0.59 -0.94
C SER A 83 11.05 -0.35 0.57
N ASP A 84 10.71 0.87 1.01
CA ASP A 84 10.51 1.13 2.44
C ASP A 84 9.22 0.44 2.89
N TYR A 85 9.08 0.23 4.19
CA TYR A 85 7.87 -0.35 4.76
C TYR A 85 7.73 0.09 6.22
N ALA A 86 6.51 0.06 6.74
CA ALA A 86 6.28 0.25 8.16
C ALA A 86 6.46 -1.07 8.94
N GLN A 87 7.02 -0.97 10.14
CA GLN A 87 7.06 -2.05 11.13
C GLN A 87 6.50 -1.53 12.45
N PHE A 88 5.64 -2.32 13.08
CA PHE A 88 5.06 -1.99 14.38
C PHE A 88 4.64 -3.25 15.13
N GLN A 89 4.29 -3.08 16.39
CA GLN A 89 3.71 -4.12 17.23
C GLN A 89 2.22 -3.85 17.45
N ILE A 90 1.43 -4.91 17.52
CA ILE A 90 0.03 -4.84 17.92
C ILE A 90 -0.07 -5.47 19.30
N GLU A 91 -0.43 -4.67 20.29
CA GLU A 91 -0.88 -5.13 21.60
C GLU A 91 -2.34 -5.59 21.44
N VAL A 92 -2.59 -6.90 21.50
CA VAL A 92 -3.86 -7.52 21.12
C VAL A 92 -4.86 -7.43 22.28
N ASP A 93 -5.99 -6.74 22.04
CA ASP A 93 -7.10 -6.66 23.00
C ASP A 93 -8.13 -7.78 22.75
N THR A 94 -8.39 -8.09 21.48
CA THR A 94 -9.42 -9.07 21.08
C THR A 94 -9.05 -9.73 19.77
N VAL A 95 -9.21 -11.05 19.69
CA VAL A 95 -9.01 -11.81 18.46
C VAL A 95 -10.38 -12.06 17.81
N LEU A 96 -10.51 -11.68 16.54
CA LEU A 96 -11.70 -11.92 15.71
C LEU A 96 -11.49 -13.10 14.74
N LYS A 97 -10.24 -13.38 14.35
CA LYS A 97 -9.85 -14.52 13.51
C LYS A 97 -8.38 -14.89 13.76
N GLY A 98 -8.07 -16.19 13.69
CA GLY A 98 -6.71 -16.71 13.85
C GLY A 98 -6.29 -16.88 15.32
N GLU A 99 -5.01 -17.14 15.55
CA GLU A 99 -4.44 -17.41 16.87
C GLU A 99 -3.10 -16.65 17.04
N PRO A 100 -3.11 -15.31 17.13
CA PRO A 100 -1.89 -14.53 17.38
C PRO A 100 -1.48 -14.58 18.85
N ASP A 101 -0.20 -14.30 19.11
CA ASP A 101 0.29 -13.98 20.45
C ASP A 101 -0.36 -12.68 20.98
N GLU A 102 -0.28 -12.44 22.30
CA GLU A 102 -0.79 -11.21 22.96
C GLU A 102 -0.14 -9.92 22.42
N SER A 103 1.08 -10.04 21.89
CA SER A 103 1.79 -8.98 21.18
C SER A 103 2.38 -9.55 19.91
N VAL A 104 2.01 -8.98 18.76
CA VAL A 104 2.46 -9.46 17.45
C VAL A 104 3.23 -8.37 16.73
N SER A 105 4.44 -8.69 16.28
CA SER A 105 5.23 -7.83 15.41
C SER A 105 4.78 -8.01 13.97
N VAL A 106 4.46 -6.91 13.29
CA VAL A 106 3.92 -6.93 11.93
C VAL A 106 4.64 -5.93 11.03
N THR A 107 4.53 -6.16 9.73
CA THR A 107 4.92 -5.21 8.70
C THR A 107 3.69 -4.62 8.01
N TRP A 108 3.89 -3.49 7.32
CA TRP A 108 2.93 -2.93 6.41
C TRP A 108 3.69 -2.32 5.24
N ASP A 109 3.50 -2.90 4.06
CA ASP A 109 4.25 -2.54 2.87
C ASP A 109 3.91 -1.12 2.38
N ASN A 110 4.91 -0.39 1.89
CA ASN A 110 4.71 0.92 1.27
C ASN A 110 3.96 0.76 -0.05
N SER A 111 2.64 0.84 0.06
CA SER A 111 1.80 1.05 -1.10
C SER A 111 1.92 2.49 -1.55
N THR A 112 1.61 2.71 -2.82
CA THR A 112 1.69 3.97 -3.57
C THR A 112 0.92 5.15 -2.97
N PHE A 113 0.17 4.90 -1.89
CA PHE A 113 -0.61 5.84 -1.11
C PHE A 113 0.08 6.32 0.19
N GLY A 114 1.31 5.86 0.44
CA GLY A 114 2.19 6.26 1.53
C GLY A 114 1.73 5.78 2.90
N GLU A 115 2.68 5.38 3.74
CA GLU A 115 2.40 5.15 5.15
C GLU A 115 2.45 6.47 5.93
N PRO A 116 1.52 6.70 6.87
CA PRO A 116 1.57 7.88 7.72
C PRO A 116 2.75 7.76 8.69
N ILE A 117 3.40 8.89 8.99
CA ILE A 117 4.55 8.95 9.91
C ILE A 117 4.16 8.52 11.35
N SER A 118 2.86 8.56 11.68
CA SER A 118 2.30 8.04 12.92
C SER A 118 0.91 7.43 12.68
N LEU A 119 0.56 6.39 13.44
CA LEU A 119 -0.76 5.77 13.41
C LEU A 119 -1.53 6.07 14.70
N GLY A 120 -2.43 7.04 14.61
CA GLY A 120 -3.36 7.39 15.70
C GLY A 120 -2.74 8.08 16.91
N GLU A 121 -3.58 8.28 17.93
CA GLU A 121 -3.15 8.71 19.28
C GLU A 121 -2.80 7.50 20.15
N GLU A 122 -2.06 7.71 21.25
CA GLU A 122 -1.46 6.66 22.09
C GLU A 122 -2.44 5.60 22.63
N ASN A 123 -3.73 5.93 22.77
CA ASN A 123 -4.76 5.03 23.29
C ASN A 123 -5.84 4.65 22.26
N GLU A 124 -5.63 4.99 20.99
CA GLU A 124 -6.53 4.56 19.93
C GLU A 124 -6.41 3.06 19.70
N ARG A 125 -7.56 2.41 19.54
CA ARG A 125 -7.65 1.00 19.17
C ARG A 125 -8.03 0.90 17.70
N PHE A 126 -7.57 -0.18 17.08
CA PHE A 126 -7.78 -0.44 15.68
C PHE A 126 -8.23 -1.87 15.47
N LEU A 127 -9.15 -2.09 14.54
CA LEU A 127 -9.35 -3.38 13.89
C LEU A 127 -8.30 -3.51 12.79
N ILE A 128 -7.49 -4.56 12.87
CA ILE A 128 -6.38 -4.80 11.96
C ILE A 128 -6.51 -6.22 11.40
N ALA A 129 -6.53 -6.35 10.08
CA ALA A 129 -6.43 -7.65 9.41
C ALA A 129 -4.99 -7.84 8.89
N LEU A 130 -4.47 -9.05 9.09
CA LEU A 130 -3.10 -9.43 8.82
C LEU A 130 -3.07 -10.68 7.93
N ARG A 131 -2.05 -10.80 7.09
CA ARG A 131 -1.80 -11.98 6.27
C ARG A 131 -0.36 -12.45 6.41
N ALA A 132 -0.13 -13.75 6.27
CA ALA A 132 1.19 -14.30 6.06
C ALA A 132 1.66 -14.01 4.62
N ALA A 133 2.98 -13.90 4.42
CA ALA A 133 3.54 -13.60 3.10
C ALA A 133 3.21 -14.66 2.04
N ASN A 134 3.04 -15.93 2.46
CA ASN A 134 2.77 -17.08 1.60
C ASN A 134 1.29 -17.50 1.55
N SER A 135 0.38 -16.73 2.14
CA SER A 135 -1.06 -17.01 2.10
C SER A 135 -1.75 -16.40 0.89
N ASN A 136 -3.04 -16.73 0.72
CA ASN A 136 -3.86 -16.25 -0.38
C ASN A 136 -3.96 -14.72 -0.36
N MET A 137 -3.86 -14.10 -1.53
CA MET A 137 -3.99 -12.65 -1.67
C MET A 137 -5.35 -12.24 -2.21
N PRO A 138 -5.85 -11.05 -1.81
CA PRO A 138 -6.96 -10.41 -2.51
C PRO A 138 -6.70 -10.31 -4.01
N PRO A 139 -7.75 -10.33 -4.85
CA PRO A 139 -7.59 -10.23 -6.29
C PRO A 139 -6.88 -8.93 -6.66
N LEU A 140 -6.01 -8.99 -7.68
CA LEU A 140 -5.39 -7.81 -8.27
C LEU A 140 -6.48 -6.91 -8.86
N ARG A 141 -6.68 -5.73 -8.29
CA ARG A 141 -7.64 -4.75 -8.79
C ARG A 141 -6.89 -3.64 -9.54
N GLY A 142 -7.05 -3.63 -10.86
CA GLY A 142 -6.56 -2.57 -11.73
C GLY A 142 -5.26 -2.89 -12.49
N PRO A 143 -4.99 -2.17 -13.58
CA PRO A 143 -3.88 -2.44 -14.50
C PRO A 143 -2.49 -2.11 -13.94
N SER A 144 -2.42 -1.41 -12.80
CA SER A 144 -1.17 -1.05 -12.10
C SER A 144 -0.93 -1.87 -10.83
N ALA A 145 -1.74 -2.90 -10.57
CA ALA A 145 -1.62 -3.72 -9.37
C ALA A 145 -0.31 -4.52 -9.40
N PHE A 146 0.67 -4.06 -8.64
CA PHE A 146 1.96 -4.74 -8.45
C PHE A 146 2.07 -5.24 -7.00
N ILE A 147 2.67 -6.42 -6.84
CA ILE A 147 2.95 -7.01 -5.54
C ILE A 147 4.45 -7.14 -5.41
N SER A 148 5.05 -6.33 -4.54
CA SER A 148 6.44 -6.50 -4.14
C SER A 148 6.59 -7.76 -3.29
N ALA A 149 7.77 -8.37 -3.34
CA ALA A 149 8.11 -9.38 -2.35
C ALA A 149 8.14 -8.73 -0.96
N ASN A 150 7.52 -9.37 0.03
CA ASN A 150 7.57 -8.91 1.41
C ASN A 150 9.03 -8.99 1.91
N PRO A 151 9.64 -7.89 2.37
CA PRO A 151 11.03 -7.86 2.85
C PRO A 151 11.24 -8.69 4.13
N SER A 152 10.16 -8.96 4.88
CA SER A 152 10.14 -9.79 6.09
C SER A 152 9.09 -10.89 5.96
N PRO A 153 9.33 -11.93 5.12
CA PRO A 153 8.34 -12.98 4.84
C PRO A 153 7.99 -13.83 6.07
N GLU A 154 8.80 -13.79 7.12
CA GLU A 154 8.58 -14.44 8.42
C GLU A 154 7.55 -13.72 9.30
N LEU A 155 7.24 -12.45 9.00
CA LEU A 155 6.27 -11.66 9.75
C LEU A 155 4.92 -11.63 9.05
N LEU A 156 3.86 -11.46 9.85
CA LEU A 156 2.56 -11.08 9.32
C LEU A 156 2.63 -9.65 8.77
N THR A 157 1.99 -9.42 7.62
CA THR A 157 1.86 -8.10 7.00
C THR A 157 0.41 -7.64 7.03
N VAL A 158 0.18 -6.33 7.14
CA VAL A 158 -1.16 -5.74 7.05
C VAL A 158 -1.81 -6.15 5.74
N LEU A 159 -3.04 -6.67 5.85
CA LEU A 159 -3.84 -7.02 4.68
C LEU A 159 -4.16 -5.75 3.90
N GLN A 160 -3.68 -5.71 2.67
CA GLN A 160 -3.95 -4.63 1.73
C GLN A 160 -3.98 -5.18 0.32
N ALA A 161 -5.08 -4.96 -0.40
CA ALA A 161 -5.10 -5.20 -1.84
C ALA A 161 -4.22 -4.15 -2.53
N PRO A 162 -3.45 -4.51 -3.59
CA PRO A 162 -2.68 -3.53 -4.35
C PRO A 162 -3.58 -2.39 -4.82
N CYS A 163 -3.04 -1.18 -4.74
CA CYS A 163 -3.73 0.04 -5.07
C CYS A 163 -4.99 0.40 -4.23
N SER A 164 -5.21 -0.23 -3.07
CA SER A 164 -6.35 0.04 -2.16
C SER A 164 -5.87 0.52 -0.79
N SER A 165 -6.79 1.04 0.04
CA SER A 165 -6.52 1.31 1.47
C SER A 165 -6.16 0.02 2.25
N PRO A 166 -5.40 0.12 3.36
CA PRO A 166 -5.09 -1.01 4.23
C PRO A 166 -6.27 -1.40 5.12
N PHE A 167 -6.32 -2.66 5.57
CA PHE A 167 -7.26 -3.10 6.61
C PHE A 167 -6.79 -2.69 8.01
N ILE A 168 -6.77 -1.38 8.24
CA ILE A 168 -6.55 -0.74 9.54
C ILE A 168 -7.68 0.26 9.74
N PHE A 169 -8.60 -0.01 10.67
CA PHE A 169 -9.74 0.86 10.94
C PHE A 169 -9.81 1.22 12.41
N LYS A 170 -10.10 2.49 12.73
CA LYS A 170 -10.35 2.90 14.12
C LYS A 170 -11.46 2.06 14.74
N PHE A 171 -11.28 1.69 16.01
CA PHE A 171 -12.21 0.89 16.78
C PHE A 171 -12.54 1.54 18.14
N PRO A 172 -13.83 1.71 18.49
CA PRO A 172 -15.01 1.40 17.67
C PRO A 172 -15.15 2.35 16.47
N GLY A 173 -15.77 1.88 15.39
CA GLY A 173 -16.01 2.67 14.18
C GLY A 173 -16.90 1.92 13.19
N GLU A 174 -17.64 2.65 12.34
CA GLU A 174 -18.62 2.05 11.42
C GLU A 174 -18.01 0.98 10.50
N THR A 175 -16.86 1.28 9.89
CA THR A 175 -16.16 0.33 9.01
C THR A 175 -15.69 -0.91 9.77
N ALA A 176 -15.16 -0.74 11.00
CA ALA A 176 -14.73 -1.86 11.82
C ALA A 176 -15.90 -2.76 12.24
N SER A 177 -17.06 -2.17 12.54
CA SER A 177 -18.30 -2.92 12.80
C SER A 177 -18.74 -3.75 11.60
N LYS A 178 -18.73 -3.17 10.39
CA LYS A 178 -19.06 -3.90 9.15
C LYS A 178 -18.11 -5.07 8.89
N VAL A 179 -16.81 -4.88 9.11
CA VAL A 179 -15.82 -5.96 8.98
C VAL A 179 -16.11 -7.08 9.98
N LYS A 180 -16.47 -6.74 11.22
CA LYS A 180 -16.87 -7.73 12.22
C LYS A 180 -18.14 -8.49 11.79
N ASP A 181 -19.14 -7.80 11.25
CA ASP A 181 -20.36 -8.44 10.75
C ASP A 181 -20.07 -9.44 9.62
N ILE A 182 -19.17 -9.09 8.69
CA ILE A 182 -18.70 -10.00 7.63
C ILE A 182 -18.04 -11.25 8.22
N LEU A 183 -17.18 -11.08 9.23
CA LEU A 183 -16.52 -12.20 9.91
C LEU A 183 -17.51 -13.09 10.69
N ASP A 184 -18.55 -12.48 11.26
CA ASP A 184 -19.65 -13.19 11.95
C ASP A 184 -20.61 -13.89 10.96
N GLY A 185 -20.39 -13.79 9.63
CA GLY A 185 -21.24 -14.37 8.60
C GLY A 185 -22.57 -13.65 8.41
N LYS A 186 -22.69 -12.41 8.91
CA LYS A 186 -23.86 -11.56 8.68
C LYS A 186 -23.70 -10.84 7.34
N ASP A 187 -24.79 -10.73 6.60
CA ASP A 187 -24.82 -9.92 5.40
C ASP A 187 -24.56 -8.45 5.79
N PRO A 188 -23.45 -7.83 5.35
CA PRO A 188 -23.21 -6.42 5.60
C PRO A 188 -24.19 -5.65 4.73
N GLY A 189 -25.43 -5.48 5.21
CA GLY A 189 -26.53 -4.91 4.46
C GLY A 189 -26.10 -3.79 3.52
N ASP A 190 -26.45 -3.96 2.25
CA ASP A 190 -26.08 -3.18 1.08
C ASP A 190 -26.05 -1.66 1.38
N ALA A 191 -24.86 -1.15 1.71
CA ALA A 191 -24.67 0.26 2.05
C ALA A 191 -23.37 0.77 1.43
N GLY A 192 -23.48 1.15 0.15
CA GLY A 192 -22.63 2.19 -0.42
C GLY A 192 -21.71 1.76 -1.55
N SER A 193 -22.25 1.17 -2.62
CA SER A 193 -21.80 1.57 -3.95
C SER A 193 -22.11 3.06 -4.09
N THR A 194 -21.17 3.94 -3.72
CA THR A 194 -21.19 5.31 -4.22
C THR A 194 -20.77 5.27 -5.68
N ASN A 195 -21.71 4.86 -6.53
CA ASN A 195 -21.63 5.02 -7.97
C ASN A 195 -22.27 6.39 -8.31
N PRO A 196 -21.51 7.47 -8.51
CA PRO A 196 -22.04 8.66 -9.15
C PRO A 196 -22.15 8.40 -10.65
N ARG A 197 -23.09 7.54 -11.04
CA ARG A 197 -23.60 7.43 -12.41
C ARG A 197 -25.11 7.54 -12.39
N SER A 198 -25.58 8.73 -12.05
CA SER A 198 -26.89 9.20 -12.48
C SER A 198 -26.88 10.72 -12.59
N GLY A 199 -27.11 11.20 -13.82
CA GLY A 199 -27.44 12.60 -14.07
C GLY A 199 -26.60 13.26 -15.14
N PHE A 200 -26.77 12.86 -16.40
CA PHE A 200 -26.92 13.80 -17.52
C PHE A 200 -27.85 13.16 -18.55
N TYR A 201 -29.09 13.66 -18.56
CA TYR A 201 -29.91 13.74 -19.77
C TYR A 201 -29.28 14.77 -20.71
#